data_AF-A0A964LV44-F1
#
_entry.id   AF-A0A964LV44-F1
#
_cell.length_a   1.000
_cell.length_b   1.000
_cell.length_c   1.000
_cell.angle_alpha   90.00
_cell.angle_beta   90.00
_cell.angle_gamma   90.00
#
_symmetry.space_group_name_H-M   'P 1'
#
loop_
_entity.id
_entity.type
_entity.pdbx_description
1 polymer ?
#
loop_
_entity_poly.entity_id
_entity_poly.type
_entity_poly.pdbx_seq_one_letter_code
_entity_poly.pdbx_strand_id
1 'polypeptide(L)'
;MLNLHLLELRRDRYAYLAKKAGEVVAIAIPATAEDGFNGTIDLLVVIDMFGRISAARVIEDIDLHSLYGVIDVIESTWMQHLAGNAMRDIRRISWQRIEADNEYDQFVGASITPKAVADRIYNAMVFFQSNRIALMAGEPVSGG
;
A
#
# COMPACT_ATOMS: atom_id res chain seq x y z
N MET A 1 -5.25 -19.64 8.60
CA MET A 1 -5.03 -19.44 7.15
C MET A 1 -5.09 -17.95 6.90
N LEU A 2 -4.08 -17.37 6.24
CA LEU A 2 -3.98 -15.92 6.01
C LEU A 2 -4.96 -15.50 4.89
N ASN A 3 -5.62 -14.34 5.03
CA ASN A 3 -6.56 -13.80 4.03
C ASN A 3 -5.85 -13.15 2.83
N LEU A 4 -4.94 -13.88 2.19
CA LEU A 4 -3.98 -13.37 1.19
C LEU A 4 -4.63 -12.75 -0.05
N HIS A 5 -5.84 -13.19 -0.39
CA HIS A 5 -6.62 -12.62 -1.49
C HIS A 5 -6.88 -11.11 -1.32
N LEU A 6 -6.78 -10.57 -0.11
CA LEU A 6 -6.96 -9.12 0.14
C LEU A 6 -5.79 -8.29 -0.39
N LEU A 7 -4.62 -8.90 -0.56
CA LEU A 7 -3.40 -8.21 -0.96
C LEU A 7 -3.14 -8.30 -2.46
N GLU A 8 -3.73 -9.29 -3.14
CA GLU A 8 -3.57 -9.54 -4.59
C GLU A 8 -2.10 -9.59 -5.04
N LEU A 9 -1.22 -10.09 -4.16
CA LEU A 9 0.19 -10.23 -4.47
C LEU A 9 0.39 -11.14 -5.68
N ARG A 10 1.14 -10.64 -6.66
CA ARG A 10 1.47 -11.39 -7.89
C ARG A 10 2.68 -12.33 -7.74
N ARG A 11 3.37 -12.24 -6.61
CA ARG A 11 4.52 -13.05 -6.22
C ARG A 11 4.61 -13.09 -4.70
N ASP A 12 5.33 -14.07 -4.17
CA ASP A 12 5.61 -14.16 -2.74
C ASP A 12 6.37 -12.93 -2.23
N ARG A 13 5.91 -12.38 -1.09
CA ARG A 13 6.54 -11.22 -0.45
C ARG A 13 6.57 -11.38 1.06
N TYR A 14 7.52 -10.71 1.71
CA TYR A 14 7.54 -10.63 3.17
C TYR A 14 6.78 -9.41 3.65
N ALA A 15 6.03 -9.56 4.74
CA ALA A 15 5.70 -8.44 5.61
C ALA A 15 6.90 -8.14 6.51
N TYR A 16 7.11 -6.87 6.84
CA TYR A 16 8.27 -6.42 7.61
C TYR A 16 7.82 -5.83 8.95
N LEU A 17 8.43 -6.29 10.04
CA LEU A 17 8.20 -5.71 11.37
C LEU A 17 9.09 -4.47 11.55
N ALA A 18 8.48 -3.31 11.77
CA ALA A 18 9.19 -2.12 12.18
C ALA A 18 9.33 -2.12 13.70
N LYS A 19 10.56 -2.03 14.19
CA LYS A 19 10.87 -2.01 15.64
C LYS A 19 11.48 -0.69 16.06
N LYS A 20 11.07 -0.18 17.23
CA LYS A 20 11.70 0.95 17.91
C LYS A 20 12.07 0.52 19.32
N ALA A 21 13.34 0.69 19.69
CA ALA A 21 13.86 0.25 21.00
C ALA A 21 13.55 -1.24 21.34
N GLY A 22 13.51 -2.11 20.33
CA GLY A 22 13.21 -3.55 20.51
C GLY A 22 11.72 -3.91 20.47
N GLU A 23 10.82 -2.93 20.55
CA GLU A 23 9.36 -3.15 20.49
C GLU A 23 8.84 -2.98 19.06
N VAL A 24 7.91 -3.85 18.64
CA VAL A 24 7.25 -3.72 17.33
C VAL A 24 6.29 -2.53 17.39
N VAL A 25 6.51 -1.54 16.53
CA VAL A 25 5.71 -0.30 16.46
C VAL A 25 4.83 -0.22 15.22
N ALA A 26 5.17 -0.94 14.15
CA ALA A 26 4.37 -1.04 12.94
C ALA A 26 4.72 -2.31 12.14
N ILE A 27 3.87 -2.62 11.17
CA ILE A 27 4.09 -3.69 10.19
C ILE A 27 3.93 -3.10 8.79
N ALA A 28 4.90 -3.33 7.92
CA ALA A 28 4.85 -2.98 6.50
C ALA A 28 4.35 -4.19 5.70
N ILE A 29 3.22 -4.04 5.01
CA ILE A 29 2.51 -5.10 4.30
C ILE A 29 2.55 -4.80 2.81
N PRO A 30 3.09 -5.71 1.98
CA PRO A 30 3.04 -5.57 0.53
C PRO A 30 1.61 -5.79 0.04
N ALA A 31 1.21 -5.09 -1.02
CA ALA A 31 -0.10 -5.21 -1.63
C ALA A 31 -0.05 -4.78 -3.09
N THR A 32 -0.86 -5.34 -3.99
CA THR A 32 -0.84 -4.98 -5.42
C THR A 32 -2.19 -4.42 -5.87
N ALA A 33 -2.23 -3.17 -6.32
CA ALA A 33 -3.45 -2.57 -6.86
C ALA A 33 -3.55 -2.82 -8.38
N GLU A 34 -4.74 -3.23 -8.84
CA GLU A 34 -5.06 -3.34 -10.26
C GLU A 34 -6.13 -2.29 -10.61
N ASP A 35 -5.99 -1.61 -11.75
CA ASP A 35 -6.93 -0.58 -12.19
C ASP A 35 -7.54 -0.86 -13.59
N GLY A 36 -7.31 -2.06 -14.13
CA GLY A 36 -7.99 -2.55 -15.33
C GLY A 36 -7.64 -1.89 -16.66
N PHE A 37 -6.88 -0.78 -16.68
CA PHE A 37 -6.52 -0.09 -17.92
C PHE A 37 -5.19 -0.52 -18.54
N ASN A 38 -4.06 -0.57 -17.81
CA ASN A 38 -2.75 -0.93 -18.40
C ASN A 38 -1.65 -1.41 -17.42
N GLY A 39 -1.95 -1.73 -16.16
CA GLY A 39 -0.90 -2.17 -15.25
C GLY A 39 -1.34 -2.49 -13.82
N THR A 40 -0.38 -2.99 -13.05
CA THR A 40 -0.51 -3.26 -11.63
C THR A 40 0.51 -2.44 -10.87
N ILE A 41 0.14 -1.91 -9.70
CA ILE A 41 1.09 -1.22 -8.81
C ILE A 41 1.34 -2.08 -7.60
N ASP A 42 2.61 -2.35 -7.32
CA ASP A 42 3.00 -2.83 -6.01
C ASP A 42 3.05 -1.66 -5.01
N LEU A 43 2.49 -1.89 -3.82
CA LEU A 43 2.43 -0.98 -2.70
C LEU A 43 3.13 -1.62 -1.49
N LEU A 44 3.75 -0.78 -0.66
CA LEU A 44 4.13 -1.13 0.70
C LEU A 44 3.32 -0.26 1.68
N VAL A 45 2.41 -0.89 2.41
CA VAL A 45 1.49 -0.23 3.35
C VAL A 45 1.97 -0.45 4.78
N VAL A 46 2.37 0.62 5.46
CA VAL A 46 2.85 0.60 6.84
C VAL A 46 1.69 0.90 7.78
N ILE A 47 1.40 -0.04 8.68
CA ILE A 47 0.28 0.05 9.63
C ILE A 47 0.84 -0.04 11.05
N ASP A 48 0.49 0.92 11.90
CA ASP A 48 0.91 0.91 13.30
C ASP A 48 0.20 -0.16 14.13
N MET A 49 0.67 -0.38 15.35
CA MET A 49 0.05 -1.36 16.25
C MET A 49 -1.36 -0.99 16.72
N PHE A 50 -1.83 0.23 16.45
CA PHE A 50 -3.19 0.70 16.69
C PHE A 50 -4.12 0.51 15.47
N GLY A 51 -3.60 -0.02 14.36
CA GLY A 51 -4.36 -0.24 13.13
C GLY A 51 -4.59 1.03 12.31
N ARG A 52 -3.75 2.05 12.47
CA ARG A 52 -3.74 3.26 11.63
C ARG A 52 -2.65 3.14 10.58
N ILE A 53 -2.90 3.71 9.41
CA ILE A 53 -1.86 3.80 8.39
C ILE A 53 -0.82 4.83 8.83
N SER A 54 0.44 4.42 8.87
CA SER A 54 1.58 5.31 9.14
C SER A 54 2.16 5.88 7.85
N ALA A 55 2.20 5.06 6.80
CA ALA A 55 2.63 5.44 5.46
C ALA A 55 2.13 4.42 4.44
N ALA A 56 1.99 4.81 3.18
CA ALA A 56 1.96 3.88 2.07
C ALA A 56 2.90 4.39 0.98
N ARG A 57 3.55 3.48 0.28
CA ARG A 57 4.48 3.82 -0.81
C ARG A 57 4.20 2.94 -2.01
N VAL A 58 4.20 3.54 -3.19
CA VAL A 58 4.36 2.79 -4.43
C VAL A 58 5.78 2.24 -4.46
N ILE A 59 5.91 0.96 -4.74
CA ILE A 59 7.18 0.31 -4.99
C ILE A 59 7.14 -0.12 -6.45
N GLU A 60 7.98 0.48 -7.29
CA GLU A 60 8.13 0.02 -8.67
C GLU A 60 8.65 -1.42 -8.65
N ASP A 61 8.20 -2.22 -9.62
CA ASP A 61 8.92 -3.45 -9.94
C ASP A 61 10.31 -3.00 -10.40
N ILE A 62 11.35 -3.23 -9.60
CA ILE A 62 12.73 -3.12 -10.07
C ILE A 62 12.90 -4.25 -11.08
N ASP A 63 12.41 -4.04 -12.29
CA ASP A 63 12.83 -4.80 -13.44
C ASP A 63 14.11 -4.10 -13.93
N LEU A 64 15.23 -4.82 -13.90
CA LEU A 64 16.61 -4.30 -14.04
C LEU A 64 16.90 -3.51 -15.33
N HIS A 65 15.92 -3.33 -16.23
CA HIS A 65 16.12 -2.95 -17.63
C HIS A 65 15.49 -1.62 -18.04
N SER A 66 14.70 -0.94 -17.20
CA SER A 66 14.15 0.39 -17.52
C SER A 66 14.80 1.49 -16.68
N LEU A 67 15.83 2.13 -17.24
CA LEU A 67 16.03 3.56 -16.99
C LEU A 67 14.86 4.30 -17.66
N TYR A 68 14.46 5.45 -17.12
CA TYR A 68 13.32 6.30 -17.54
C TYR A 68 11.97 5.92 -16.91
N GLY A 69 11.73 6.49 -15.72
CA GLY A 69 10.40 6.52 -15.14
C GLY A 69 10.34 6.48 -13.63
N VAL A 70 11.33 7.03 -12.90
CA VAL A 70 11.20 7.25 -11.45
C VAL A 70 10.10 8.28 -11.26
N ILE A 71 8.87 7.83 -11.06
CA ILE A 71 7.79 8.73 -10.73
C ILE A 71 7.72 8.77 -9.22
N ASP A 72 8.06 9.95 -8.70
CA ASP A 72 7.96 10.44 -7.34
C ASP A 72 6.53 10.39 -6.75
N VAL A 73 5.82 9.26 -6.86
CA VAL A 73 4.63 8.93 -6.04
C VAL A 73 5.05 8.66 -4.58
N ILE A 74 6.28 9.02 -4.22
CA ILE A 74 6.91 8.91 -2.90
C ILE A 74 6.55 10.12 -2.01
N GLU A 75 6.09 11.24 -2.58
CA GLU A 75 5.79 12.47 -1.82
C GLU A 75 4.44 13.13 -2.15
N SER A 76 3.50 12.44 -2.82
CA SER A 76 2.22 13.06 -3.16
C SER A 76 1.47 13.52 -1.90
N THR A 77 0.99 14.76 -1.92
CA THR A 77 0.18 15.38 -0.87
C THR A 77 -1.02 14.49 -0.55
N TRP A 78 -1.61 13.87 -1.58
CA TRP A 78 -2.70 12.92 -1.42
C TRP A 78 -2.31 11.66 -0.62
N MET A 79 -1.13 11.07 -0.87
CA MET A 79 -0.64 9.92 -0.09
C MET A 79 -0.28 10.32 1.35
N GLN A 80 0.27 11.52 1.55
CA GLN A 80 0.53 12.05 2.88
C GLN A 80 -0.77 12.27 3.68
N HIS A 81 -1.85 12.68 3.02
CA HIS A 81 -3.17 12.79 3.63
C HIS A 81 -3.74 11.46 4.13
N LEU A 82 -3.22 10.31 3.67
CA LEU A 82 -3.61 9.01 4.21
C LEU A 82 -2.97 8.77 5.58
N ALA A 83 -1.75 9.25 5.83
CA ALA A 83 -1.03 9.01 7.09
C ALA A 83 -1.83 9.49 8.32
N GLY A 84 -1.81 8.68 9.38
CA GLY A 84 -2.50 8.94 10.64
C GLY A 84 -4.00 8.60 10.64
N ASN A 85 -4.58 8.23 9.51
CA ASN A 85 -6.01 7.90 9.41
C ASN A 85 -6.32 6.47 9.84
N ALA A 86 -7.52 6.29 10.38
CA ALA A 86 -8.07 4.97 10.62
C ALA A 86 -8.68 4.41 9.33
N MET A 87 -8.87 3.09 9.29
CA MET A 87 -9.45 2.37 8.15
C MET A 87 -10.78 2.97 7.65
N ARG A 88 -11.62 3.47 8.57
CA ARG A 88 -12.88 4.19 8.31
C ARG A 88 -12.69 5.43 7.42
N ASP A 89 -11.60 6.15 7.62
CA ASP A 89 -11.35 7.45 7.02
C ASP A 89 -10.69 7.30 5.63
N ILE A 90 -9.95 6.21 5.40
CA ILE A 90 -9.35 5.87 4.09
C ILE A 90 -10.42 5.81 2.99
N ARG A 91 -11.57 5.19 3.29
CA ARG A 91 -12.70 5.13 2.35
C ARG A 91 -13.31 6.48 2.01
N ARG A 92 -13.09 7.52 2.82
CA ARG A 92 -13.53 8.89 2.51
C ARG A 92 -12.49 9.61 1.65
N ILE A 93 -11.21 9.36 1.89
CA ILE A 93 -10.09 9.93 1.14
C ILE A 93 -10.02 9.35 -0.28
N SER A 94 -10.44 8.09 -0.49
CA SER A 94 -10.49 7.45 -1.81
C SER A 94 -11.39 8.15 -2.83
N TRP A 95 -12.37 8.94 -2.37
CA TRP A 95 -13.28 9.73 -3.21
C TRP A 95 -12.88 11.19 -3.31
N GLN A 96 -11.80 11.61 -2.64
CA GLN A 96 -11.32 12.98 -2.75
C GLN A 96 -10.66 13.15 -4.12
N ARG A 97 -11.02 14.24 -4.79
CA ARG A 97 -10.37 14.67 -6.01
C ARG A 97 -8.92 14.99 -5.71
N ILE A 98 -8.01 14.52 -6.58
CA ILE A 98 -6.63 15.01 -6.57
C ILE A 98 -6.67 16.40 -7.21
N GLU A 99 -6.35 17.41 -6.40
CA GLU A 99 -6.40 18.82 -6.78
C GLU A 99 -5.08 19.31 -7.40
N ALA A 100 -3.98 18.56 -7.23
CA ALA A 100 -2.68 18.92 -7.77
C ALA A 100 -2.49 18.32 -9.17
N ASP A 101 -2.33 19.19 -10.18
CA ASP A 101 -2.22 18.80 -11.60
C ASP A 101 -1.08 17.81 -11.84
N ASN A 102 0.06 17.97 -11.15
CA ASN A 102 1.21 17.07 -11.23
C ASN A 102 0.94 15.67 -10.65
N GLU A 103 0.15 15.55 -9.57
CA GLU A 103 -0.22 14.26 -8.99
C GLU A 103 -1.24 13.55 -9.87
N TYR A 104 -2.23 14.30 -10.38
CA TYR A 104 -3.23 13.77 -11.29
C TYR A 104 -2.58 13.24 -12.58
N ASP A 105 -1.66 14.00 -13.17
CA ASP A 105 -0.92 13.60 -14.37
C ASP A 105 -0.02 12.37 -14.13
N GLN A 106 0.51 12.16 -12.91
CA GLN A 106 1.25 10.95 -12.56
C GLN A 106 0.33 9.73 -12.51
N PHE A 107 -0.85 9.86 -11.88
CA PHE A 107 -1.85 8.80 -11.83
C PHE A 107 -2.38 8.45 -13.24
N VAL A 108 -2.73 9.47 -14.04
CA VAL A 108 -3.21 9.28 -15.42
C VAL A 108 -2.11 8.74 -16.33
N GLY A 109 -0.89 9.29 -16.25
CA GLY A 109 0.26 8.85 -17.04
C GLY A 109 0.67 7.41 -16.75
N ALA A 110 0.48 6.94 -15.52
CA ALA A 110 0.69 5.55 -15.13
C ALA A 110 -0.57 4.67 -15.34
N SER A 111 -1.67 5.22 -15.86
CA SER A 111 -2.95 4.53 -16.06
C SER A 111 -3.52 3.88 -14.78
N ILE A 112 -3.40 4.61 -13.66
CA ILE A 112 -3.85 4.19 -12.34
C ILE A 112 -4.80 5.23 -11.75
N THR A 113 -5.91 4.78 -11.17
CA THR A 113 -6.81 5.62 -10.40
C THR A 113 -6.40 5.70 -8.92
N PRO A 114 -6.53 6.88 -8.29
CA PRO A 114 -6.40 7.03 -6.84
C PRO A 114 -7.36 6.12 -6.06
N LYS A 115 -8.51 5.81 -6.67
CA LYS A 115 -9.50 4.88 -6.14
C LYS A 115 -8.92 3.47 -5.99
N ALA A 116 -8.29 2.92 -7.03
CA ALA A 116 -7.69 1.59 -6.96
C ALA A 116 -6.61 1.49 -5.88
N VAL A 117 -5.77 2.52 -5.75
CA VAL A 117 -4.74 2.59 -4.69
C VAL A 117 -5.37 2.65 -3.30
N ALA A 118 -6.36 3.51 -3.08
CA ALA A 118 -7.00 3.65 -1.79
C ALA A 118 -7.81 2.41 -1.39
N ASP A 119 -8.49 1.76 -2.34
CA ASP A 119 -9.20 0.50 -2.12
C ASP A 119 -8.20 -0.63 -1.75
N ARG A 120 -7.02 -0.68 -2.39
CA ARG A 120 -5.97 -1.64 -2.00
C ARG A 120 -5.40 -1.36 -0.61
N ILE A 121 -5.14 -0.11 -0.27
CA ILE A 121 -4.69 0.28 1.08
C ILE A 121 -5.72 -0.14 2.13
N TYR A 122 -7.00 0.10 1.87
CA TYR A 122 -8.07 -0.36 2.75
C TYR A 122 -8.03 -1.89 2.93
N ASN A 123 -7.90 -2.66 1.85
CA ASN A 123 -7.81 -4.12 1.93
C ASN A 123 -6.59 -4.60 2.71
N ALA A 124 -5.44 -3.94 2.57
CA ALA A 124 -4.24 -4.24 3.36
C ALA A 124 -4.47 -3.98 4.87
N MET A 125 -5.24 -2.95 5.23
CA MET A 125 -5.63 -2.70 6.62
C MET A 125 -6.59 -3.77 7.16
N VAL A 126 -7.55 -4.24 6.35
CA VAL A 126 -8.42 -5.38 6.72
C VAL A 126 -7.61 -6.66 6.91
N PHE A 127 -6.63 -6.91 6.02
CA PHE A 127 -5.72 -8.03 6.14
C PHE A 127 -4.91 -7.96 7.44
N PHE A 128 -4.34 -6.80 7.77
CA PHE A 128 -3.64 -6.60 9.04
C PHE A 128 -4.53 -6.93 10.24
N GLN A 129 -5.75 -6.39 10.30
CA GLN A 129 -6.65 -6.61 11.43
C GLN A 129 -6.97 -8.10 11.64
N SER A 130 -7.13 -8.84 10.53
CA SER A 130 -7.48 -10.26 10.55
C SER A 130 -6.29 -11.17 10.84
N ASN A 131 -5.05 -10.72 10.60
CA ASN A 131 -3.85 -11.57 10.62
C ASN A 131 -2.74 -11.06 11.56
N ARG A 132 -3.03 -10.05 12.38
CA ARG A 132 -2.07 -9.34 13.24
C ARG A 132 -1.19 -10.28 14.08
N ILE A 133 -1.76 -11.35 14.66
CA ILE A 133 -1.03 -12.32 15.48
C ILE A 133 0.00 -13.10 14.63
N ALA A 134 -0.41 -13.61 13.47
CA ALA A 134 0.45 -14.36 12.57
C ALA A 134 1.56 -13.47 11.98
N LEU A 135 1.25 -12.23 11.63
CA LEU A 135 2.23 -11.26 11.16
C LEU A 135 3.30 -10.93 12.21
N MET A 136 2.92 -10.86 13.48
CA MET A 136 3.88 -10.68 14.58
C MET A 136 4.79 -11.90 14.79
N ALA A 137 4.36 -13.09 14.39
CA ALA A 137 5.17 -14.31 14.43
C ALA A 137 6.18 -14.42 13.27
N GLY A 138 6.14 -13.49 12.30
CA GLY A 138 7.09 -13.44 11.18
C GLY A 138 6.78 -14.38 10.02
N GLU A 139 5.52 -14.78 9.86
CA GLU A 139 5.12 -15.63 8.72
C GLU A 139 5.26 -14.88 7.37
N PRO A 140 5.80 -15.53 6.32
CA PRO A 140 5.82 -14.97 4.98
C PRO A 140 4.39 -14.74 4.44
N VAL A 141 4.24 -13.72 3.59
CA VAL A 141 2.97 -13.37 2.96
C VAL A 141 3.02 -13.84 1.50
N SER A 142 2.61 -15.07 1.27
CA SER A 142 2.67 -15.69 -0.07
C SER A 142 1.46 -15.34 -0.94
N GLY A 143 1.67 -15.18 -2.24
CA GLY A 143 0.62 -14.98 -3.23
C GLY A 143 0.62 -16.16 -4.19
N GLY A 144 -0.50 -16.89 -4.28
CA GLY A 144 -0.66 -18.05 -5.16
C GLY A 144 -1.26 -17.68 -6.50
#